data_AF-A0A443P0U2-F1
#
_entry.id   AF-A0A443P0U2-F1
#
_cell.length_a   1.000
_cell.length_b   1.000
_cell.length_c   1.000
_cell.angle_alpha   90.00
_cell.angle_beta   90.00
_cell.angle_gamma   90.00
#
_symmetry.space_group_name_H-M   'P 1'
#
loop_
_entity.id
_entity.type
_entity.pdbx_description
1 polymer ?
#
loop_
_entity_poly.entity_id
_entity_poly.type
_entity_poly.pdbx_seq_one_letter_code
_entity_poly.pdbx_strand_id
1 'polypeptide(L)'
;MTLNLNLAFFRSQPFLSPNPFFQFRPSSSSSSLLPLFSTLNPPQTLTLEPLNLPYGPSLHKGLKPSPPPPNLSSENEPHLPLFDRHSFSRAFDIAALRVPADQCFALESRLRGHLLNWPRVRNIARVPGDEIDAESRKILPLSNGGDEDDVFEAVNRRIGGKLDEGGDWDVESRRLSPVLYREKLMKSFNSRGFLKFRNLAKISRPKKSDSKKKKKKKAVEGEGEEEVKRIGKNDFVVVEVVGEESDEEDLSGLLGDDFKGGRWRGSTRLLLLDERYANSGVKELPEAVKAVLKGDVMQSRTSVYELVQCKLTLFYNYWQMSEILEAILPKGMIIPSAFETVGHIAHLNLRDEHLPYKKVIAQVVLDKNRPKIQTVVNKIDSIQNDYRTMHLEVLAGNHSLVTTVVENGIRFNVDLATIYWNSRLATERQRLVNSFTNKDVICDVFSGVGPIAISAAKKVKYVYANDLNPHAVEYLERNVVLNKLDRKIEVFNMDGRRFIDAVFSSQRVESITQVVMNLPNDAVEYLDAFWGVFRGHPKTKHTDTTLPKIHVYGFSKAQDPEFDFHERINTTLSELAMDVEMHRVRLVAPGKWMLCASFVLPERVAFAKRS
;
A
#
# COMPACT_ATOMS: atom_id res chain seq x y z
N MET A 1 21.45 31.04 -65.97
CA MET A 1 22.89 31.13 -66.32
C MET A 1 23.67 31.29 -65.02
N THR A 2 23.88 30.21 -64.26
CA THR A 2 25.16 29.44 -64.20
C THR A 2 26.41 30.31 -64.09
N LEU A 3 27.05 30.29 -62.91
CA LEU A 3 28.46 29.89 -62.77
C LEU A 3 28.83 29.67 -61.29
N ASN A 4 29.12 28.41 -60.99
CA ASN A 4 29.92 27.94 -59.86
C ASN A 4 31.38 28.36 -60.04
N LEU A 5 32.09 28.63 -58.95
CA LEU A 5 33.54 28.41 -58.89
C LEU A 5 33.98 27.99 -57.48
N ASN A 6 34.55 26.78 -57.43
CA ASN A 6 35.33 26.20 -56.34
C ASN A 6 36.76 26.78 -56.30
N LEU A 7 37.42 26.56 -55.15
CA LEU A 7 38.86 26.42 -54.84
C LEU A 7 39.21 27.28 -53.60
N ALA A 8 40.09 26.92 -52.67
CA ALA A 8 40.84 25.71 -52.36
C ALA A 8 41.55 25.93 -51.00
N PHE A 9 41.88 24.81 -50.35
CA PHE A 9 42.79 24.70 -49.21
C PHE A 9 44.18 25.34 -49.45
N PHE A 10 44.77 25.91 -48.39
CA PHE A 10 46.22 25.97 -48.22
C PHE A 10 46.63 25.59 -46.79
N ARG A 11 47.49 24.56 -46.71
CA ARG A 11 48.32 24.16 -45.57
C ARG A 11 49.61 24.98 -45.57
N SER A 12 50.15 25.26 -44.40
CA SER A 12 51.58 25.55 -44.18
C SER A 12 52.09 24.76 -42.96
N GLN A 13 53.17 24.01 -43.18
CA GLN A 13 53.91 23.17 -42.21
C GLN A 13 55.12 23.96 -41.57
N PRO A 14 56.21 23.34 -41.06
CA PRO A 14 56.42 22.89 -39.67
C PRO A 14 57.80 23.35 -39.09
N PHE A 15 58.13 23.02 -37.82
CA PHE A 15 59.54 22.82 -37.39
C PHE A 15 59.66 21.82 -36.21
N LEU A 16 60.78 21.09 -36.22
CA LEU A 16 61.23 19.85 -35.53
C LEU A 16 61.53 19.98 -34.00
N SER A 17 61.16 19.06 -33.08
CA SER A 17 61.80 17.80 -32.53
C SER A 17 63.04 18.00 -31.60
N PRO A 18 63.51 17.05 -30.71
CA PRO A 18 63.08 15.64 -30.46
C PRO A 18 63.14 15.04 -28.98
N ASN A 19 62.45 13.90 -28.80
CA ASN A 19 62.72 12.66 -27.99
C ASN A 19 62.81 12.61 -26.42
N PRO A 20 62.68 11.43 -25.74
CA PRO A 20 62.22 10.08 -26.19
C PRO A 20 61.25 9.28 -25.25
N PHE A 21 60.52 8.34 -25.88
CA PHE A 21 60.10 6.97 -25.52
C PHE A 21 59.62 6.55 -24.11
N PHE A 22 58.39 5.97 -24.03
CA PHE A 22 58.12 4.58 -23.58
C PHE A 22 56.65 4.19 -23.90
N GLN A 23 56.46 3.11 -24.68
CA GLN A 23 55.17 2.40 -24.87
C GLN A 23 55.40 0.91 -24.63
N PHE A 24 54.58 0.30 -23.78
CA PHE A 24 54.58 -1.15 -23.52
C PHE A 24 53.64 -1.87 -24.50
N ARG A 25 54.15 -2.94 -25.13
CA ARG A 25 53.40 -4.03 -25.77
C ARG A 25 53.70 -5.35 -25.03
N PRO A 26 52.78 -6.33 -25.02
CA PRO A 26 53.01 -7.61 -24.37
C PRO A 26 53.71 -8.60 -25.32
N SER A 27 54.60 -9.43 -24.77
CA SER A 27 55.31 -10.50 -25.48
C SER A 27 54.87 -11.88 -25.00
N SER A 28 54.73 -12.77 -25.98
CA SER A 28 54.64 -14.22 -25.87
C SER A 28 56.04 -14.85 -25.89
N SER A 29 56.26 -15.94 -25.14
CA SER A 29 57.30 -16.93 -25.42
C SER A 29 56.93 -18.35 -24.94
N SER A 30 57.19 -19.30 -25.83
CA SER A 30 57.18 -20.77 -25.74
C SER A 30 58.47 -21.30 -25.04
N SER A 31 58.72 -22.56 -24.63
CA SER A 31 58.25 -23.92 -24.98
C SER A 31 58.91 -25.01 -24.08
N SER A 32 58.28 -26.20 -24.02
CA SER A 32 58.84 -27.59 -23.88
C SER A 32 59.35 -28.05 -22.48
N LEU A 33 59.16 -29.28 -21.94
CA LEU A 33 58.96 -30.65 -22.47
C LEU A 33 58.10 -31.56 -21.53
N LEU A 34 57.49 -32.58 -22.15
CA LEU A 34 56.66 -33.76 -21.78
C LEU A 34 57.21 -34.75 -20.69
N PRO A 35 56.57 -35.92 -20.31
CA PRO A 35 55.21 -36.47 -20.55
C PRO A 35 54.54 -37.26 -19.35
N LEU A 36 53.40 -37.90 -19.64
CA LEU A 36 52.88 -39.23 -19.18
C LEU A 36 51.66 -39.28 -18.23
N PHE A 37 50.71 -40.10 -18.69
CA PHE A 37 49.34 -40.37 -18.28
C PHE A 37 49.15 -40.98 -16.87
N SER A 38 48.05 -40.61 -16.20
CA SER A 38 47.20 -41.59 -15.51
C SER A 38 45.74 -41.12 -15.48
N THR A 39 44.86 -42.03 -15.85
CA THR A 39 43.41 -41.90 -15.91
C THR A 39 42.78 -42.10 -14.53
N LEU A 40 42.06 -41.10 -14.02
CA LEU A 40 41.08 -41.29 -12.95
C LEU A 40 39.79 -40.57 -13.35
N ASN A 41 38.74 -41.35 -13.58
CA ASN A 41 37.38 -40.88 -13.84
C ASN A 41 36.90 -39.97 -12.69
N PRO A 42 36.26 -38.82 -12.97
CA PRO A 42 35.52 -38.10 -11.95
C PRO A 42 34.26 -38.91 -11.56
N PRO A 43 33.83 -38.89 -10.29
CA PRO A 43 32.64 -39.60 -9.87
C PRO A 43 31.42 -39.00 -10.57
N GLN A 44 30.67 -39.87 -11.25
CA GLN A 44 29.33 -39.55 -11.74
C GLN A 44 28.47 -39.15 -10.54
N THR A 45 28.26 -37.86 -10.39
CA THR A 45 27.25 -37.35 -9.48
C THR A 45 25.91 -37.60 -10.18
N LEU A 46 25.21 -38.64 -9.73
CA LEU A 46 23.81 -38.89 -10.10
C LEU A 46 23.02 -37.63 -9.73
N THR A 47 22.76 -36.81 -10.73
CA THR A 47 21.80 -35.72 -10.67
C THR A 47 20.43 -36.36 -10.63
N LEU A 48 19.93 -36.60 -9.42
CA LEU A 48 18.50 -36.78 -9.21
C LEU A 48 17.83 -35.49 -9.65
N GLU A 49 17.10 -35.54 -10.76
CA GLU A 49 16.23 -34.46 -11.18
C GLU A 49 15.26 -34.14 -10.02
N PRO A 50 15.24 -32.90 -9.50
CA PRO A 50 14.14 -32.51 -8.65
C PRO A 50 12.92 -32.38 -9.56
N LEU A 51 11.94 -33.26 -9.35
CA LEU A 51 10.55 -32.99 -9.71
C LEU A 51 10.14 -31.69 -9.01
N ASN A 52 10.42 -30.55 -9.64
CA ASN A 52 10.10 -29.21 -9.17
C ASN A 52 8.58 -28.98 -9.32
N LEU A 53 7.79 -29.68 -8.51
CA LEU A 53 6.44 -29.22 -8.19
C LEU A 53 6.61 -27.94 -7.36
N PRO A 54 6.07 -26.79 -7.79
CA PRO A 54 6.19 -25.55 -7.02
C PRO A 54 5.55 -25.76 -5.65
N TYR A 55 6.33 -25.65 -4.57
CA TYR A 55 5.80 -25.75 -3.21
C TYR A 55 4.87 -24.57 -2.91
N GLY A 56 3.73 -24.86 -2.26
CA GLY A 56 2.77 -23.83 -1.87
C GLY A 56 1.43 -23.89 -2.63
N PRO A 57 0.47 -23.08 -2.19
CA PRO A 57 -0.88 -23.06 -2.74
C PRO A 57 -0.87 -22.40 -4.12
N SER A 58 -1.71 -22.90 -5.01
CA SER A 58 -1.89 -22.37 -6.36
C SER A 58 -3.34 -22.52 -6.78
N LEU A 59 -3.84 -21.62 -7.63
CA LEU A 59 -5.15 -21.75 -8.28
C LEU A 59 -5.25 -23.00 -9.18
N HIS A 60 -4.12 -23.61 -9.55
CA HIS A 60 -4.07 -24.85 -10.30
C HIS A 60 -4.04 -26.11 -9.42
N LYS A 61 -3.88 -25.94 -8.10
CA LYS A 61 -3.88 -27.02 -7.10
C LYS A 61 -5.11 -26.92 -6.19
N GLY A 62 -5.41 -28.00 -5.47
CA GLY A 62 -6.51 -28.06 -4.52
C GLY A 62 -7.87 -28.31 -5.19
N LEU A 63 -8.82 -28.79 -4.40
CA LEU A 63 -10.18 -29.08 -4.82
C LEU A 63 -10.97 -27.77 -4.92
N LYS A 64 -11.77 -27.61 -5.97
CA LYS A 64 -12.79 -26.55 -5.99
C LYS A 64 -13.90 -26.97 -5.02
N PRO A 65 -14.22 -26.18 -3.98
CA PRO A 65 -15.36 -26.49 -3.12
C PRO A 65 -16.63 -26.59 -3.99
N SER A 66 -17.54 -27.49 -3.65
CA SER A 66 -18.87 -27.52 -4.26
C SER A 66 -19.52 -26.13 -4.10
N PRO A 67 -20.19 -25.61 -5.15
CA PRO A 67 -20.92 -24.36 -5.00
C PRO A 67 -21.96 -24.53 -3.88
N PRO A 68 -22.14 -23.53 -3.01
CA PRO A 68 -23.28 -23.55 -2.10
C PRO A 68 -24.57 -23.67 -2.94
N PRO A 69 -25.63 -24.33 -2.40
CA PRO A 69 -26.92 -24.34 -3.07
C PRO A 69 -27.35 -22.90 -3.39
N PRO A 70 -28.07 -22.67 -4.50
CA PRO A 70 -28.47 -21.34 -4.91
C PRO A 70 -29.43 -20.74 -3.88
N ASN A 71 -28.89 -20.06 -2.88
CA ASN A 71 -29.67 -19.24 -1.98
C ASN A 71 -30.15 -18.02 -2.77
N LEU A 72 -31.47 -17.81 -2.74
CA LEU A 72 -32.16 -16.72 -3.41
C LEU A 72 -31.37 -15.42 -3.26
N SER A 73 -31.04 -14.85 -4.41
CA SER A 73 -30.48 -13.52 -4.56
C SER A 73 -31.22 -12.54 -3.66
N SER A 74 -30.50 -11.94 -2.71
CA SER A 74 -30.90 -10.65 -2.16
C SER A 74 -30.82 -9.65 -3.32
N GLU A 75 -31.94 -9.44 -4.00
CA GLU A 75 -32.16 -8.34 -4.93
C GLU A 75 -31.97 -7.03 -4.18
N ASN A 76 -30.74 -6.50 -4.14
CA ASN A 76 -30.45 -5.11 -3.79
C ASN A 76 -28.97 -4.73 -4.03
N GLU A 77 -28.38 -5.15 -5.16
CA GLU A 77 -27.30 -4.38 -5.80
C GLU A 77 -27.50 -4.38 -7.32
N PRO A 78 -27.46 -3.23 -8.02
CA PRO A 78 -27.83 -3.11 -9.43
C PRO A 78 -26.76 -3.60 -10.42
N HIS A 79 -25.79 -4.40 -9.98
CA HIS A 79 -24.73 -4.92 -10.85
C HIS A 79 -24.57 -6.43 -10.65
N LEU A 80 -24.98 -7.21 -11.66
CA LEU A 80 -24.58 -8.61 -11.78
C LEU A 80 -23.05 -8.72 -11.60
N PRO A 81 -22.55 -9.68 -10.80
CA PRO A 81 -21.12 -9.83 -10.58
C PRO A 81 -20.41 -10.15 -11.90
N LEU A 82 -19.43 -9.30 -12.25
CA LEU A 82 -18.63 -9.43 -13.50
C LEU A 82 -17.89 -10.76 -13.63
N PHE A 83 -17.62 -11.42 -12.49
CA PHE A 83 -17.12 -12.78 -12.40
C PHE A 83 -17.46 -13.36 -11.03
N ASP A 84 -17.55 -14.69 -10.96
CA ASP A 84 -17.78 -15.40 -9.70
C ASP A 84 -16.50 -15.48 -8.87
N ARG A 85 -16.51 -14.85 -7.68
CA ARG A 85 -15.40 -14.88 -6.72
C ARG A 85 -15.23 -16.26 -6.08
N HIS A 86 -16.29 -17.05 -5.97
CA HIS A 86 -16.23 -18.40 -5.39
C HIS A 86 -15.41 -19.34 -6.26
N SER A 87 -15.35 -19.12 -7.57
CA SER A 87 -14.52 -19.88 -8.52
C SER A 87 -13.01 -19.87 -8.21
N PHE A 88 -12.54 -18.91 -7.39
CA PHE A 88 -11.16 -18.82 -6.90
C PHE A 88 -10.92 -19.57 -5.59
N SER A 89 -11.95 -20.16 -4.99
CA SER A 89 -11.78 -20.91 -3.75
C SER A 89 -11.05 -22.22 -4.03
N ARG A 90 -10.09 -22.58 -3.18
CA ARG A 90 -9.36 -23.85 -3.24
C ARG A 90 -9.30 -24.48 -1.86
N ALA A 91 -9.75 -25.73 -1.77
CA ALA A 91 -9.65 -26.56 -0.58
C ALA A 91 -8.45 -27.50 -0.72
N PHE A 92 -7.71 -27.68 0.38
CA PHE A 92 -6.54 -28.55 0.46
C PHE A 92 -6.73 -29.46 1.66
N ASP A 93 -6.59 -30.75 1.44
CA ASP A 93 -6.53 -31.73 2.53
C ASP A 93 -5.14 -31.65 3.16
N ILE A 94 -5.10 -31.50 4.49
CA ILE A 94 -3.88 -31.29 5.27
C ILE A 94 -4.01 -32.08 6.56
N ALA A 95 -2.95 -32.78 6.95
CA ALA A 95 -2.88 -33.42 8.26
C ALA A 95 -2.52 -32.39 9.33
N ALA A 96 -3.12 -32.47 10.51
CA ALA A 96 -2.80 -31.62 11.64
C ALA A 96 -2.67 -32.42 12.93
N LEU A 97 -1.84 -31.92 13.85
CA LEU A 97 -1.79 -32.45 15.21
C LEU A 97 -2.74 -31.63 16.10
N ARG A 98 -3.79 -32.25 16.63
CA ARG A 98 -4.64 -31.68 17.68
C ARG A 98 -3.91 -31.79 19.00
N VAL A 99 -3.66 -30.64 19.62
CA VAL A 99 -2.87 -30.52 20.86
C VAL A 99 -3.57 -29.61 21.87
N PRO A 100 -3.31 -29.79 23.18
CA PRO A 100 -3.74 -28.83 24.19
C PRO A 100 -3.19 -27.43 23.93
N ALA A 101 -4.03 -26.41 24.12
CA ALA A 101 -3.67 -25.03 23.80
C ALA A 101 -2.47 -24.48 24.60
N ASP A 102 -2.21 -25.02 25.79
CA ASP A 102 -1.09 -24.68 26.67
C ASP A 102 0.25 -25.23 26.18
N GLN A 103 0.25 -26.34 25.44
CA GLN A 103 1.47 -27.00 24.95
C GLN A 103 1.78 -26.69 23.48
N CYS A 104 0.83 -26.07 22.78
CA CYS A 104 0.91 -25.75 21.36
C CYS A 104 2.18 -24.98 20.95
N PHE A 105 2.58 -23.95 21.71
CA PHE A 105 3.72 -23.10 21.34
C PHE A 105 5.07 -23.81 21.49
N ALA A 106 5.19 -24.66 22.52
CA ALA A 106 6.39 -25.47 22.72
C ALA A 106 6.56 -26.49 21.60
N LEU A 107 5.45 -27.12 21.17
CA LEU A 107 5.44 -28.05 20.05
C LEU A 107 5.68 -27.37 18.70
N GLU A 108 5.14 -26.17 18.49
CA GLU A 108 5.38 -25.38 17.28
C GLU A 108 6.89 -25.14 17.06
N SER A 109 7.59 -24.73 18.11
CA SER A 109 9.04 -24.46 18.05
C SER A 109 9.85 -25.72 17.72
N ARG A 110 9.44 -26.88 18.25
CA ARG A 110 10.09 -28.17 18.00
C ARG A 110 9.83 -28.71 16.59
N LEU A 111 8.67 -28.40 16.01
CA LEU A 111 8.20 -28.94 14.74
C LEU A 111 8.31 -27.97 13.57
N ARG A 112 8.91 -26.79 13.74
CA ARG A 112 8.91 -25.66 12.78
C ARG A 112 9.32 -26.00 11.33
N GLY A 113 10.08 -27.07 11.10
CA GLY A 113 10.44 -27.56 9.75
C GLY A 113 9.48 -28.57 9.11
N HIS A 114 8.48 -29.04 9.86
CA HIS A 114 7.47 -30.02 9.44
C HIS A 114 6.05 -29.45 9.43
N LEU A 115 5.89 -28.18 9.82
CA LEU A 115 4.62 -27.47 9.82
C LEU A 115 4.39 -26.76 8.48
N LEU A 116 3.12 -26.48 8.19
CA LEU A 116 2.70 -25.74 7.00
C LEU A 116 3.35 -24.35 6.96
N ASN A 117 4.08 -24.07 5.89
CA ASN A 117 4.78 -22.80 5.70
C ASN A 117 4.27 -22.06 4.45
N TRP A 118 2.96 -21.77 4.42
CA TRP A 118 2.34 -21.05 3.32
C TRP A 118 2.23 -19.55 3.62
N PRO A 119 2.47 -18.66 2.63
CA PRO A 119 2.34 -17.22 2.83
C PRO A 119 0.98 -16.84 3.40
N ARG A 120 0.94 -15.97 4.42
CA ARG A 120 -0.32 -15.48 5.04
C ARG A 120 -1.18 -16.55 5.75
N VAL A 121 -0.84 -17.84 5.68
CA VAL A 121 -1.49 -18.91 6.45
C VAL A 121 -0.69 -19.15 7.72
N ARG A 122 -1.36 -19.26 8.87
CA ARG A 122 -0.70 -19.63 10.12
C ARG A 122 -0.60 -21.15 10.18
N ASN A 123 0.53 -21.65 10.65
CA ASN A 123 0.73 -23.06 11.00
C ASN A 123 -0.11 -23.53 12.21
N ILE A 124 -0.66 -22.60 12.99
CA ILE A 124 -1.53 -22.89 14.13
C ILE A 124 -2.96 -22.43 13.83
N ALA A 125 -3.91 -23.34 13.83
CA ALA A 125 -5.34 -23.06 13.71
C ALA A 125 -6.09 -23.32 15.03
N ARG A 126 -7.23 -22.65 15.21
CA ARG A 126 -8.15 -22.88 16.33
C ARG A 126 -9.31 -23.73 15.86
N VAL A 127 -9.76 -24.67 16.68
CA VAL A 127 -10.97 -25.45 16.43
C VAL A 127 -12.15 -24.73 17.08
N PRO A 128 -13.17 -24.30 16.30
CA PRO A 128 -14.40 -23.76 16.87
C PRO A 128 -15.14 -24.84 17.66
N GLY A 129 -15.57 -24.55 18.89
CA GLY A 129 -16.32 -25.51 19.74
C GLY A 129 -15.55 -26.04 20.95
N ASP A 130 -14.21 -26.04 20.89
CA ASP A 130 -13.35 -26.53 21.98
C ASP A 130 -13.05 -25.46 23.06
N GLU A 131 -13.61 -24.26 22.95
CA GLU A 131 -13.32 -23.16 23.87
C GLU A 131 -14.05 -23.34 25.21
N ILE A 132 -13.33 -23.84 26.23
CA ILE A 132 -13.81 -23.83 27.62
C ILE A 132 -13.43 -22.50 28.28
N ASP A 133 -14.42 -21.80 28.84
CA ASP A 133 -14.19 -20.55 29.57
C ASP A 133 -13.40 -20.79 30.86
N ALA A 134 -12.55 -19.83 31.25
CA ALA A 134 -11.58 -20.03 32.34
C ALA A 134 -12.25 -20.27 33.72
N GLU A 135 -13.50 -19.84 33.90
CA GLU A 135 -14.31 -20.12 35.10
C GLU A 135 -14.85 -21.56 35.13
N SER A 136 -15.18 -22.14 33.98
CA SER A 136 -15.74 -23.50 33.87
C SER A 136 -14.72 -24.59 34.22
N ARG A 137 -13.42 -24.30 34.07
CA ARG A 137 -12.33 -25.19 34.48
C ARG A 137 -12.25 -25.42 36.00
N LYS A 138 -12.82 -24.55 36.84
CA LYS A 138 -12.83 -24.71 38.30
C LYS A 138 -13.96 -25.59 38.83
N ILE A 139 -14.93 -25.94 37.98
CA ILE A 139 -16.16 -26.65 38.37
C ILE A 139 -16.10 -28.14 38.00
N LEU A 140 -15.13 -28.56 37.19
CA LEU A 140 -14.93 -29.97 36.83
C LEU A 140 -14.04 -30.66 37.88
N PRO A 141 -14.53 -31.69 38.59
CA PRO A 141 -13.73 -32.36 39.60
C PRO A 141 -12.62 -33.20 38.93
N LEU A 142 -11.39 -33.04 39.42
CA LEU A 142 -10.31 -34.02 39.23
C LEU A 142 -10.68 -35.24 40.09
N SER A 143 -11.20 -36.29 39.46
CA SER A 143 -11.46 -37.56 40.14
C SER A 143 -10.15 -38.24 40.50
N ASN A 144 -9.71 -38.10 41.75
CA ASN A 144 -8.88 -39.12 42.40
C ASN A 144 -9.74 -39.75 43.50
N GLY A 145 -9.84 -41.07 43.47
CA GLY A 145 -10.83 -41.86 44.19
C GLY A 145 -10.82 -41.67 45.71
N GLY A 146 -12.01 -41.79 46.29
CA GLY A 146 -12.30 -41.81 47.73
C GLY A 146 -13.75 -41.45 48.00
N ASP A 147 -14.56 -42.49 48.29
CA ASP A 147 -15.87 -42.56 48.97
C ASP A 147 -16.93 -41.47 48.73
N GLU A 148 -18.05 -41.87 48.12
CA GLU A 148 -19.15 -41.00 47.66
C GLU A 148 -20.15 -40.55 48.76
N ASP A 149 -20.03 -40.99 50.01
CA ASP A 149 -21.07 -40.72 51.03
C ASP A 149 -20.77 -39.57 52.00
N ASP A 150 -19.55 -39.01 52.04
CA ASP A 150 -19.19 -37.93 52.99
C ASP A 150 -19.28 -36.49 52.42
N VAL A 151 -19.60 -36.33 51.12
CA VAL A 151 -19.61 -35.01 50.46
C VAL A 151 -20.96 -34.28 50.62
N PHE A 152 -22.06 -35.00 50.85
CA PHE A 152 -23.40 -34.41 50.93
C PHE A 152 -23.70 -33.73 52.28
N GLU A 153 -22.98 -34.06 53.37
CA GLU A 153 -23.14 -33.39 54.67
C GLU A 153 -22.32 -32.09 54.82
N ALA A 154 -21.23 -31.93 54.06
CA ALA A 154 -20.40 -30.72 54.12
C ALA A 154 -20.98 -29.52 53.34
N VAL A 155 -21.77 -29.78 52.29
CA VAL A 155 -22.38 -28.73 51.45
C VAL A 155 -23.61 -28.11 52.11
N ASN A 156 -24.41 -28.89 52.85
CA ASN A 156 -25.61 -28.37 53.52
C ASN A 156 -25.35 -27.54 54.79
N ARG A 157 -24.13 -27.59 55.38
CA ARG A 157 -23.75 -26.71 56.51
C ARG A 157 -23.20 -25.34 56.10
N ARG A 158 -23.03 -25.05 54.80
CA ARG A 158 -22.41 -23.77 54.34
C ARG A 158 -23.35 -22.81 53.62
N ILE A 159 -24.61 -23.19 53.38
CA ILE A 159 -25.60 -22.35 52.67
C ILE A 159 -26.65 -21.76 53.64
N GLY A 160 -26.72 -22.23 54.88
CA GLY A 160 -27.64 -21.68 55.90
C GLY A 160 -26.92 -20.93 57.02
N GLY A 161 -26.62 -19.64 56.84
CA GLY A 161 -26.03 -18.79 57.87
C GLY A 161 -26.67 -17.41 57.92
N LYS A 162 -27.66 -17.26 58.82
CA LYS A 162 -28.43 -16.06 59.17
C LYS A 162 -27.56 -14.85 59.54
N LEU A 163 -28.07 -13.67 59.18
CA LEU A 163 -27.74 -12.36 59.74
C LEU A 163 -28.17 -12.30 61.20
N ASP A 164 -27.30 -11.80 62.07
CA ASP A 164 -27.68 -11.05 63.27
C ASP A 164 -26.70 -9.87 63.45
N GLU A 165 -27.27 -8.75 63.86
CA GLU A 165 -26.68 -7.42 63.96
C GLU A 165 -25.79 -7.24 65.21
N GLY A 166 -24.78 -6.37 65.11
CA GLY A 166 -24.23 -5.64 66.27
C GLY A 166 -22.70 -5.56 66.37
N GLY A 167 -22.18 -4.34 66.51
CA GLY A 167 -20.99 -4.07 67.33
C GLY A 167 -19.66 -3.71 66.65
N ASP A 168 -19.50 -2.41 66.42
CA ASP A 168 -18.33 -1.55 66.73
C ASP A 168 -16.95 -1.70 66.03
N TRP A 169 -16.34 -0.53 65.89
CA TRP A 169 -15.10 -0.17 65.21
C TRP A 169 -13.86 -0.40 66.09
N ASP A 170 -12.75 -0.90 65.50
CA ASP A 170 -11.48 -0.14 65.46
C ASP A 170 -10.30 -0.89 64.78
N VAL A 171 -9.54 -0.10 64.00
CA VAL A 171 -8.06 -0.05 63.82
C VAL A 171 -7.33 -1.41 63.60
N GLU A 172 -6.65 -1.74 62.49
CA GLU A 172 -5.62 -0.99 61.78
C GLU A 172 -5.35 -1.64 60.41
N SER A 173 -5.09 -0.80 59.40
CA SER A 173 -4.78 -1.19 58.02
C SER A 173 -3.36 -1.73 57.87
N ARG A 174 -3.15 -2.72 56.97
CA ARG A 174 -1.99 -2.68 56.05
C ARG A 174 -2.12 -3.58 54.81
N ARG A 175 -1.99 -2.91 53.65
CA ARG A 175 -1.56 -3.35 52.31
C ARG A 175 -2.57 -4.12 51.44
N LEU A 176 -3.52 -3.39 50.88
CA LEU A 176 -4.30 -3.82 49.71
C LEU A 176 -3.57 -3.48 48.41
N SER A 177 -3.65 -4.38 47.42
CA SER A 177 -3.06 -4.21 46.09
C SER A 177 -3.72 -3.04 45.32
N PRO A 178 -3.04 -2.45 44.30
CA PRO A 178 -3.58 -1.33 43.53
C PRO A 178 -4.94 -1.59 42.87
N VAL A 179 -5.28 -2.86 42.62
CA VAL A 179 -6.55 -3.30 42.05
C VAL A 179 -7.68 -3.22 43.09
N LEU A 180 -7.41 -3.65 44.33
CA LEU A 180 -8.38 -3.63 45.43
C LEU A 180 -8.60 -2.21 45.99
N TYR A 181 -7.58 -1.35 45.94
CA TYR A 181 -7.75 0.09 46.21
C TYR A 181 -8.70 0.76 45.20
N ARG A 182 -8.61 0.35 43.92
CA ARG A 182 -9.42 0.90 42.82
C ARG A 182 -10.87 0.44 42.87
N GLU A 183 -11.12 -0.81 43.28
CA GLU A 183 -12.48 -1.30 43.56
C GLU A 183 -13.10 -0.67 44.80
N LYS A 184 -12.31 -0.43 45.86
CA LYS A 184 -12.76 0.29 47.06
C LYS A 184 -13.17 1.72 46.74
N LEU A 185 -12.41 2.41 45.87
CA LEU A 185 -12.74 3.75 45.35
C LEU A 185 -13.98 3.77 44.45
N MET A 186 -14.25 2.70 43.70
CA MET A 186 -15.48 2.60 42.90
C MET A 186 -16.72 2.34 43.76
N LYS A 187 -16.57 1.61 44.87
CA LYS A 187 -17.68 1.29 45.79
C LYS A 187 -18.01 2.43 46.76
N SER A 188 -17.07 3.33 47.07
CA SER A 188 -17.29 4.50 47.92
C SER A 188 -17.74 5.77 47.18
N PHE A 189 -17.96 5.68 45.86
CA PHE A 189 -18.27 6.84 45.03
C PHE A 189 -19.77 7.13 44.99
N ASN A 190 -20.27 7.90 45.97
CA ASN A 190 -21.66 8.36 46.01
C ASN A 190 -21.85 9.73 45.34
N SER A 191 -23.03 9.90 44.74
CA SER A 191 -23.38 10.76 43.59
C SER A 191 -23.46 12.28 43.80
N ARG A 192 -22.64 12.90 44.66
CA ARG A 192 -22.69 14.36 44.93
C ARG A 192 -21.45 15.19 44.55
N GLY A 193 -20.43 14.59 43.91
CA GLY A 193 -19.15 15.25 43.61
C GLY A 193 -18.89 15.65 42.15
N PHE A 194 -19.91 15.90 41.31
CA PHE A 194 -19.73 16.12 39.87
C PHE A 194 -20.18 17.49 39.33
N LEU A 195 -20.09 18.54 40.14
CA LEU A 195 -20.19 19.93 39.67
C LEU A 195 -18.81 20.61 39.69
N LYS A 196 -17.94 20.19 38.76
CA LYS A 196 -16.90 21.01 38.09
C LYS A 196 -16.05 20.06 37.23
N PHE A 197 -15.67 20.52 36.03
CA PHE A 197 -14.82 19.86 35.03
C PHE A 197 -15.51 18.95 34.00
N ARG A 198 -16.11 19.61 33.00
CA ARG A 198 -16.84 19.01 31.88
C ARG A 198 -15.96 18.54 30.71
N ASN A 199 -14.63 18.60 30.80
CA ASN A 199 -13.75 18.40 29.62
C ASN A 199 -12.58 17.40 29.78
N LEU A 200 -12.46 16.64 30.88
CA LEU A 200 -11.33 15.70 31.07
C LEU A 200 -11.66 14.21 30.89
N ALA A 201 -12.93 13.84 30.69
CA ALA A 201 -13.33 12.44 30.45
C ALA A 201 -13.29 12.00 28.96
N LYS A 202 -12.72 12.81 28.05
CA LYS A 202 -12.67 12.53 26.60
C LYS A 202 -11.30 12.14 26.05
N ILE A 203 -10.24 12.12 26.85
CA ILE A 203 -8.85 11.95 26.36
C ILE A 203 -8.22 10.59 26.68
N SER A 204 -8.84 9.71 27.48
CA SER A 204 -8.20 8.46 27.92
C SER A 204 -8.88 7.13 27.51
N ARG A 205 -9.65 7.09 26.42
CA ARG A 205 -10.16 5.81 25.87
C ARG A 205 -9.99 5.70 24.34
N PRO A 206 -9.38 4.61 23.81
CA PRO A 206 -9.50 4.28 22.39
C PRO A 206 -10.94 3.84 22.05
N LYS A 207 -11.45 4.33 20.92
CA LYS A 207 -12.81 4.05 20.39
C LYS A 207 -12.96 2.56 20.02
N LYS A 208 -13.88 1.85 20.67
CA LYS A 208 -14.45 0.58 20.18
C LYS A 208 -15.69 0.88 19.33
N SER A 209 -15.71 0.32 18.11
CA SER A 209 -16.73 0.52 17.08
C SER A 209 -18.15 0.13 17.50
N ASP A 210 -19.12 0.95 17.08
CA ASP A 210 -20.58 0.87 17.30
C ASP A 210 -21.30 -0.37 16.69
N SER A 211 -20.60 -1.44 16.33
CA SER A 211 -21.19 -2.63 15.72
C SER A 211 -21.92 -3.56 16.70
N LYS A 212 -21.60 -3.52 18.00
CA LYS A 212 -22.18 -4.43 19.01
C LYS A 212 -23.54 -3.97 19.58
N LYS A 213 -23.90 -2.68 19.45
CA LYS A 213 -25.12 -2.15 20.07
C LYS A 213 -26.39 -2.40 19.24
N LYS A 214 -26.25 -2.65 17.93
CA LYS A 214 -27.39 -2.97 17.04
C LYS A 214 -27.80 -4.46 17.10
N LYS A 215 -26.93 -5.35 17.60
CA LYS A 215 -27.19 -6.80 17.66
C LYS A 215 -28.03 -7.23 18.86
N LYS A 216 -28.06 -6.43 19.94
CA LYS A 216 -28.76 -6.79 21.19
C LYS A 216 -30.22 -6.31 21.25
N LYS A 217 -30.69 -5.56 20.25
CA LYS A 217 -32.09 -5.06 20.18
C LYS A 217 -32.99 -5.83 19.20
N LYS A 218 -32.48 -6.87 18.53
CA LYS A 218 -33.21 -7.72 17.58
C LYS A 218 -33.51 -9.13 18.11
N ALA A 219 -33.20 -9.42 19.38
CA ALA A 219 -33.35 -10.75 19.96
C ALA A 219 -34.59 -10.89 20.87
N VAL A 220 -35.59 -10.01 20.74
CA VAL A 220 -36.81 -10.05 21.58
C VAL A 220 -38.09 -10.20 20.75
N GLU A 221 -38.02 -10.23 19.41
CA GLU A 221 -39.18 -10.59 18.60
C GLU A 221 -38.75 -11.73 17.68
N GLY A 222 -39.40 -12.87 17.87
CA GLY A 222 -39.04 -14.15 17.28
C GLY A 222 -39.41 -14.20 15.80
N GLU A 223 -38.57 -14.91 15.05
CA GLU A 223 -38.91 -15.75 13.91
C GLU A 223 -37.66 -16.62 13.66
N GLY A 224 -37.87 -17.93 13.52
CA GLY A 224 -36.80 -18.91 13.31
C GLY A 224 -36.19 -18.73 11.93
N GLU A 225 -34.92 -18.36 11.88
CA GLU A 225 -34.08 -18.41 10.68
C GLU A 225 -32.84 -19.24 11.02
N GLU A 226 -32.58 -20.26 10.22
CA GLU A 226 -31.36 -21.06 10.27
C GLU A 226 -30.12 -20.16 10.29
N GLU A 227 -29.21 -20.46 11.21
CA GLU A 227 -28.05 -19.65 11.51
C GLU A 227 -26.98 -19.80 10.42
N VAL A 228 -27.17 -19.14 9.26
CA VAL A 228 -26.10 -19.01 8.26
C VAL A 228 -24.97 -18.18 8.87
N LYS A 229 -23.90 -18.88 9.28
CA LYS A 229 -22.65 -18.33 9.82
C LYS A 229 -22.15 -17.17 8.94
N ARG A 230 -22.35 -15.94 9.43
CA ARG A 230 -21.76 -14.74 8.83
C ARG A 230 -20.24 -14.80 8.92
N ILE A 231 -19.59 -15.14 7.81
CA ILE A 231 -18.14 -15.09 7.64
C ILE A 231 -17.65 -13.67 7.96
N GLY A 232 -16.75 -13.57 8.94
CA GLY A 232 -16.14 -12.32 9.36
C GLY A 232 -15.31 -11.71 8.22
N LYS A 233 -15.25 -10.38 8.17
CA LYS A 233 -14.65 -9.55 7.11
C LYS A 233 -13.14 -9.79 6.84
N ASN A 234 -12.50 -10.76 7.51
CA ASN A 234 -11.06 -11.04 7.47
C ASN A 234 -10.68 -12.52 7.25
N ASP A 235 -11.62 -13.47 7.17
CA ASP A 235 -11.24 -14.87 6.94
C ASP A 235 -11.08 -15.16 5.45
N PHE A 236 -9.85 -15.04 4.98
CA PHE A 236 -9.44 -15.50 3.65
C PHE A 236 -9.01 -16.98 3.66
N VAL A 237 -8.95 -17.58 4.85
CA VAL A 237 -8.63 -18.99 5.11
C VAL A 237 -9.63 -19.54 6.12
N VAL A 238 -10.13 -20.75 5.90
CA VAL A 238 -10.89 -21.54 6.89
C VAL A 238 -10.24 -22.92 7.01
N VAL A 239 -10.19 -23.46 8.24
CA VAL A 239 -9.71 -24.81 8.53
C VAL A 239 -10.85 -25.59 9.20
N GLU A 240 -11.25 -26.70 8.60
CA GLU A 240 -12.29 -27.59 9.11
C GLU A 240 -11.68 -28.97 9.39
N VAL A 241 -12.06 -29.63 10.48
CA VAL A 241 -11.62 -31.01 10.77
C VAL A 241 -12.57 -31.97 10.05
N VAL A 242 -12.01 -32.92 9.30
CA VAL A 242 -12.78 -33.90 8.52
C VAL A 242 -13.20 -35.04 9.46
N GLY A 243 -14.50 -35.33 9.56
CA GLY A 243 -15.05 -36.42 10.38
C GLY A 243 -15.76 -35.99 11.68
N GLU A 244 -15.79 -34.70 12.00
CA GLU A 244 -16.70 -34.12 13.02
C GLU A 244 -17.92 -33.47 12.33
N GLU A 245 -18.50 -34.12 11.32
CA GLU A 245 -19.82 -33.71 10.84
C GLU A 245 -20.82 -34.03 11.94
N SER A 246 -21.51 -32.97 12.39
CA SER A 246 -22.65 -33.02 13.29
C SER A 246 -23.82 -33.67 12.54
N ASP A 247 -23.75 -34.98 12.33
CA ASP A 247 -24.91 -35.77 11.98
C ASP A 247 -25.83 -35.79 13.20
N GLU A 248 -26.74 -34.81 13.27
CA GLU A 248 -27.96 -34.88 14.08
C GLU A 248 -28.92 -35.92 13.47
N GLU A 249 -28.47 -37.13 13.18
CA GLU A 249 -29.38 -38.26 13.00
C GLU A 249 -28.85 -39.50 13.72
N ASP A 250 -29.62 -39.84 14.73
CA ASP A 250 -29.47 -40.92 15.70
C ASP A 250 -29.31 -42.29 15.02
N LEU A 251 -28.08 -42.72 14.79
CA LEU A 251 -27.74 -44.12 14.42
C LEU A 251 -27.06 -44.84 15.59
N SER A 252 -27.60 -44.67 16.79
CA SER A 252 -27.18 -45.37 18.01
C SER A 252 -27.59 -46.86 18.08
N GLY A 253 -28.16 -47.41 16.99
CA GLY A 253 -28.78 -48.74 17.00
C GLY A 253 -28.05 -49.90 16.31
N LEU A 254 -26.96 -49.68 15.56
CA LEU A 254 -26.45 -50.72 14.63
C LEU A 254 -25.00 -51.20 14.82
N LEU A 255 -24.17 -50.51 15.60
CA LEU A 255 -22.78 -50.92 15.87
C LEU A 255 -22.52 -50.73 17.37
N GLY A 256 -22.18 -51.83 18.07
CA GLY A 256 -22.07 -51.90 19.52
C GLY A 256 -21.16 -50.85 20.16
N ASP A 257 -21.31 -50.70 21.49
CA ASP A 257 -20.79 -49.65 22.38
C ASP A 257 -19.26 -49.35 22.37
N ASP A 258 -18.48 -49.98 21.50
CA ASP A 258 -17.01 -49.89 21.49
C ASP A 258 -16.41 -48.80 20.57
N PHE A 259 -17.24 -48.01 19.88
CA PHE A 259 -16.79 -46.87 19.06
C PHE A 259 -17.34 -45.53 19.58
N LYS A 260 -17.02 -45.18 20.83
CA LYS A 260 -17.12 -43.78 21.29
C LYS A 260 -15.79 -43.08 21.05
N GLY A 261 -15.69 -42.33 19.94
CA GLY A 261 -14.66 -41.31 19.78
C GLY A 261 -14.72 -40.36 20.99
N GLY A 262 -13.67 -40.35 21.81
CA GLY A 262 -13.66 -39.60 23.05
C GLY A 262 -13.78 -38.10 22.78
N ARG A 263 -14.89 -37.47 23.21
CA ARG A 263 -15.03 -36.01 23.20
C ARG A 263 -13.84 -35.38 23.94
N TRP A 264 -13.05 -34.58 23.22
CA TRP A 264 -11.95 -33.82 23.81
C TRP A 264 -12.46 -32.94 24.94
N ARG A 265 -11.81 -32.96 26.10
CA ARG A 265 -12.14 -32.06 27.22
C ARG A 265 -11.10 -30.96 27.35
N GLY A 266 -11.31 -29.83 26.66
CA GLY A 266 -10.44 -28.65 26.83
C GLY A 266 -10.22 -27.84 25.56
N SER A 267 -9.62 -26.65 25.72
CA SER A 267 -9.21 -25.84 24.57
C SER A 267 -8.04 -26.47 23.83
N THR A 268 -8.26 -26.74 22.54
CA THR A 268 -7.26 -27.33 21.64
C THR A 268 -6.75 -26.34 20.59
N ARG A 269 -5.65 -26.71 19.95
CA ARG A 269 -5.09 -26.07 18.76
C ARG A 269 -4.72 -27.15 17.76
N LEU A 270 -4.77 -26.78 16.48
CA LEU A 270 -4.28 -27.61 15.39
C LEU A 270 -2.92 -27.09 14.93
N LEU A 271 -1.90 -27.95 15.00
CA LEU A 271 -0.62 -27.72 14.32
C LEU A 271 -0.71 -28.30 12.92
N LEU A 272 -0.91 -27.44 11.92
CA LEU A 272 -1.01 -27.84 10.52
C LEU A 272 0.35 -28.37 10.04
N LEU A 273 0.40 -29.61 9.61
CA LEU A 273 1.59 -30.22 9.03
C LEU A 273 1.79 -29.74 7.59
N ASP A 274 3.01 -29.87 7.09
CA ASP A 274 3.35 -29.58 5.70
C ASP A 274 2.45 -30.35 4.72
N GLU A 275 2.09 -29.72 3.59
CA GLU A 275 1.22 -30.28 2.53
C GLU A 275 1.63 -31.70 2.11
N ARG A 276 2.94 -32.01 2.14
CA ARG A 276 3.47 -33.33 1.78
C ARG A 276 2.96 -34.47 2.67
N TYR A 277 2.48 -34.17 3.87
CA TYR A 277 1.99 -35.16 4.84
C TYR A 277 0.47 -35.30 4.86
N ALA A 278 -0.26 -34.63 3.96
CA ALA A 278 -1.72 -34.61 3.92
C ALA A 278 -2.36 -36.01 4.01
N ASN A 279 -1.86 -36.98 3.25
CA ASN A 279 -2.40 -38.35 3.21
C ASN A 279 -1.53 -39.38 3.94
N SER A 280 -0.52 -38.93 4.68
CA SER A 280 0.43 -39.82 5.34
C SER A 280 -0.14 -40.36 6.64
N GLY A 281 -0.17 -41.69 6.78
CA GLY A 281 -0.45 -42.33 8.06
C GLY A 281 0.68 -42.10 9.07
N VAL A 282 0.43 -42.44 10.35
CA VAL A 282 1.40 -42.25 11.46
C VAL A 282 2.78 -42.88 11.17
N LYS A 283 2.83 -43.94 10.35
CA LYS A 283 4.07 -44.63 9.96
C LYS A 283 4.94 -43.86 8.97
N GLU A 284 4.39 -42.91 8.23
CA GLU A 284 5.08 -42.16 7.17
C GLU A 284 5.48 -40.74 7.61
N LEU A 285 5.02 -40.30 8.78
CA LEU A 285 5.36 -39.00 9.34
C LEU A 285 6.84 -38.87 9.74
N PRO A 286 7.40 -37.65 9.83
CA PRO A 286 8.76 -37.42 10.33
C PRO A 286 8.98 -38.00 11.74
N GLU A 287 10.20 -38.43 12.03
CA GLU A 287 10.55 -38.99 13.35
C GLU A 287 10.25 -38.00 14.49
N ALA A 288 10.44 -36.70 14.26
CA ALA A 288 10.09 -35.66 15.22
C ALA A 288 8.59 -35.65 15.57
N VAL A 289 7.71 -35.82 14.57
CA VAL A 289 6.25 -35.87 14.78
C VAL A 289 5.84 -37.19 15.42
N LYS A 290 6.43 -38.31 14.98
CA LYS A 290 6.24 -39.63 15.59
C LYS A 290 6.67 -39.65 17.05
N ALA A 291 7.76 -38.99 17.41
CA ALA A 291 8.25 -38.93 18.78
C ALA A 291 7.29 -38.15 19.70
N VAL A 292 6.62 -37.11 19.18
CA VAL A 292 5.57 -36.39 19.93
C VAL A 292 4.34 -37.29 20.15
N LEU A 293 3.91 -38.01 19.12
CA LEU A 293 2.78 -38.96 19.22
C LEU A 293 3.09 -40.17 20.12
N LYS A 294 4.33 -40.67 20.14
CA LYS A 294 4.76 -41.84 20.93
C LYS A 294 5.22 -41.51 22.35
N GLY A 295 5.76 -40.31 22.57
CA GLY A 295 6.34 -39.88 23.86
C GLY A 295 5.34 -39.83 25.02
N ASP A 296 4.04 -39.88 24.71
CA ASP A 296 2.95 -39.79 25.67
C ASP A 296 2.45 -41.16 26.19
N VAL A 297 2.81 -42.26 25.50
CA VAL A 297 2.37 -43.61 25.88
C VAL A 297 2.99 -44.08 27.22
N MET A 298 4.05 -43.42 27.68
CA MET A 298 4.77 -43.78 28.91
C MET A 298 4.33 -43.03 30.17
N GLN A 299 3.51 -41.96 30.08
CA GLN A 299 3.20 -41.10 31.24
C GLN A 299 1.71 -40.81 31.52
N SER A 300 0.76 -41.15 30.63
CA SER A 300 -0.68 -41.08 30.97
C SER A 300 -1.54 -42.00 30.09
N ARG A 301 -2.57 -42.61 30.70
CA ARG A 301 -3.50 -43.58 30.10
C ARG A 301 -4.49 -42.97 29.09
N THR A 302 -4.19 -41.82 28.50
CA THR A 302 -5.05 -41.14 27.51
C THR A 302 -4.14 -40.38 26.55
N SER A 303 -4.23 -40.66 25.25
CA SER A 303 -3.44 -39.96 24.22
C SER A 303 -3.81 -38.48 24.22
N VAL A 304 -2.90 -37.60 24.67
CA VAL A 304 -3.14 -36.15 24.75
C VAL A 304 -3.01 -35.48 23.38
N TYR A 305 -2.45 -36.19 22.39
CA TYR A 305 -2.26 -35.71 21.03
C TYR A 305 -2.93 -36.64 20.03
N GLU A 306 -3.62 -36.04 19.06
CA GLU A 306 -4.33 -36.77 18.01
C GLU A 306 -3.92 -36.24 16.64
N LEU A 307 -3.69 -37.16 15.70
CA LEU A 307 -3.51 -36.81 14.30
C LEU A 307 -4.89 -36.71 13.65
N VAL A 308 -5.26 -35.51 13.21
CA VAL A 308 -6.55 -35.24 12.57
C VAL A 308 -6.35 -34.84 11.10
N GLN A 309 -7.31 -35.19 10.27
CA GLN A 309 -7.40 -34.72 8.89
C GLN A 309 -8.14 -33.39 8.87
N CYS A 310 -7.63 -32.41 8.14
CA CYS A 310 -8.21 -31.08 8.04
C CYS A 310 -8.36 -30.64 6.59
N LYS A 311 -9.44 -29.91 6.32
CA LYS A 311 -9.68 -29.23 5.05
C LYS A 311 -9.37 -27.75 5.20
N LEU A 312 -8.26 -27.31 4.62
CA LEU A 312 -7.84 -25.92 4.54
C LEU A 312 -8.43 -25.27 3.28
N THR A 313 -9.39 -24.37 3.43
CA THR A 313 -10.01 -23.64 2.31
C THR A 313 -9.46 -22.22 2.21
N LEU A 314 -8.86 -21.89 1.06
CA LEU A 314 -8.38 -20.55 0.69
C LEU A 314 -9.41 -19.87 -0.21
N PHE A 315 -9.83 -18.65 0.13
CA PHE A 315 -10.83 -17.88 -0.62
C PHE A 315 -10.19 -16.83 -1.53
N TYR A 316 -11.02 -16.16 -2.34
CA TYR A 316 -10.63 -15.06 -3.23
C TYR A 316 -9.63 -14.07 -2.60
N ASN A 317 -9.84 -13.67 -1.35
CA ASN A 317 -9.00 -12.68 -0.64
C ASN A 317 -7.57 -13.16 -0.32
N TYR A 318 -7.30 -14.46 -0.38
CA TYR A 318 -5.97 -15.03 -0.19
C TYR A 318 -5.04 -14.74 -1.38
N TRP A 319 -5.58 -14.84 -2.60
CA TRP A 319 -4.80 -14.70 -3.83
C TRP A 319 -4.38 -13.26 -4.09
N GLN A 320 -3.21 -13.09 -4.69
CA GLN A 320 -2.72 -11.81 -5.16
C GLN A 320 -3.50 -11.35 -6.39
N MET A 321 -3.43 -10.04 -6.65
CA MET A 321 -4.06 -9.44 -7.83
C MET A 321 -3.57 -10.10 -9.13
N SER A 322 -2.26 -10.34 -9.26
CA SER A 322 -1.66 -10.95 -10.45
C SER A 322 -2.20 -12.35 -10.71
N GLU A 323 -2.29 -13.21 -9.68
CA GLU A 323 -2.76 -14.59 -9.81
C GLU A 323 -4.23 -14.65 -10.25
N ILE A 324 -5.06 -13.75 -9.73
CA ILE A 324 -6.46 -13.65 -10.13
C ILE A 324 -6.59 -13.16 -11.57
N LEU A 325 -5.84 -12.12 -11.94
CA LEU A 325 -5.86 -11.62 -13.30
C LEU A 325 -5.35 -12.67 -14.28
N GLU A 326 -4.29 -13.42 -13.95
CA GLU A 326 -3.77 -14.52 -14.77
C GLU A 326 -4.82 -15.61 -15.03
N ALA A 327 -5.63 -15.94 -14.03
CA ALA A 327 -6.68 -16.95 -14.16
C ALA A 327 -7.91 -16.47 -14.95
N ILE A 328 -8.17 -15.17 -14.99
CA ILE A 328 -9.32 -14.57 -15.71
C ILE A 328 -8.97 -14.26 -17.16
N LEU A 329 -7.76 -13.74 -17.37
CA LEU A 329 -7.33 -13.18 -18.64
C LEU A 329 -6.88 -14.29 -19.61
N PRO A 330 -6.99 -14.07 -20.94
CA PRO A 330 -6.51 -15.03 -21.93
C PRO A 330 -5.02 -15.39 -21.75
N LYS A 331 -4.69 -16.66 -21.98
CA LYS A 331 -3.30 -17.15 -21.91
C LYS A 331 -2.39 -16.36 -22.85
N GLY A 332 -1.24 -15.92 -22.35
CA GLY A 332 -0.25 -15.16 -23.12
C GLY A 332 -0.47 -13.64 -23.12
N MET A 333 -1.58 -13.14 -22.56
CA MET A 333 -1.78 -11.70 -22.40
C MET A 333 -0.93 -11.16 -21.24
N ILE A 334 -0.38 -9.97 -21.41
CA ILE A 334 0.46 -9.32 -20.39
C ILE A 334 -0.42 -8.83 -19.25
N ILE A 335 -0.15 -9.27 -18.02
CA ILE A 335 -0.99 -8.89 -16.87
C ILE A 335 -0.69 -7.43 -16.46
N PRO A 336 -1.71 -6.55 -16.37
CA PRO A 336 -1.52 -5.20 -15.86
C PRO A 336 -1.25 -5.26 -14.35
N SER A 337 0.02 -5.15 -13.97
CA SER A 337 0.47 -5.26 -12.57
C SER A 337 0.62 -3.92 -11.85
N ALA A 338 0.69 -2.81 -12.60
CA ALA A 338 0.94 -1.48 -12.06
C ALA A 338 -0.16 -0.49 -12.48
N PHE A 339 -0.47 0.43 -11.56
CA PHE A 339 -1.37 1.55 -11.79
C PHE A 339 -0.88 2.78 -11.03
N GLU A 340 -1.28 3.96 -11.47
CA GLU A 340 -0.99 5.21 -10.76
C GLU A 340 -2.04 5.44 -9.67
N THR A 341 -1.64 6.00 -8.53
CA THR A 341 -2.56 6.34 -7.45
C THR A 341 -2.63 7.85 -7.27
N VAL A 342 -3.86 8.37 -7.18
CA VAL A 342 -4.15 9.77 -6.87
C VAL A 342 -5.18 9.82 -5.74
N GLY A 343 -4.66 9.94 -4.50
CA GLY A 343 -5.49 9.79 -3.29
C GLY A 343 -6.15 8.41 -3.26
N HIS A 344 -7.48 8.35 -3.29
CA HIS A 344 -8.23 7.08 -3.32
C HIS A 344 -8.54 6.55 -4.73
N ILE A 345 -8.07 7.23 -5.78
CA ILE A 345 -8.36 6.89 -7.17
C ILE A 345 -7.17 6.11 -7.74
N ALA A 346 -7.44 4.93 -8.32
CA ALA A 346 -6.46 4.16 -9.08
C ALA A 346 -6.66 4.42 -10.59
N HIS A 347 -5.61 4.88 -11.25
CA HIS A 347 -5.59 5.15 -12.68
C HIS A 347 -4.85 4.03 -13.42
N LEU A 348 -5.61 3.25 -14.19
CA LEU A 348 -5.10 2.15 -15.00
C LEU A 348 -4.51 2.67 -16.31
N ASN A 349 -3.46 2.00 -16.77
CA ASN A 349 -2.88 2.20 -18.10
C ASN A 349 -3.13 0.94 -18.93
N LEU A 350 -4.37 0.81 -19.43
CA LEU A 350 -4.79 -0.35 -20.20
C LEU A 350 -4.31 -0.22 -21.65
N ARG A 351 -3.82 -1.33 -22.21
CA ARG A 351 -3.50 -1.46 -23.64
C ARG A 351 -4.75 -1.88 -24.39
N ASP A 352 -4.72 -1.79 -25.72
CA ASP A 352 -5.84 -2.18 -26.58
C ASP A 352 -6.29 -3.62 -26.33
N GLU A 353 -5.35 -4.53 -26.12
CA GLU A 353 -5.59 -5.94 -25.74
C GLU A 353 -6.36 -6.10 -24.42
N HIS A 354 -6.23 -5.15 -23.49
CA HIS A 354 -6.91 -5.18 -22.18
C HIS A 354 -8.32 -4.59 -22.22
N LEU A 355 -8.65 -3.76 -23.21
CA LEU A 355 -9.91 -2.99 -23.24
C LEU A 355 -11.16 -3.87 -23.15
N PRO A 356 -11.24 -5.06 -23.78
CA PRO A 356 -12.39 -5.97 -23.61
C PRO A 356 -12.61 -6.42 -22.16
N TYR A 357 -11.53 -6.47 -21.36
CA TYR A 357 -11.55 -6.96 -19.98
C TYR A 357 -11.48 -5.82 -18.95
N LYS A 358 -11.56 -4.55 -19.38
CA LYS A 358 -11.29 -3.37 -18.53
C LYS A 358 -12.11 -3.33 -17.25
N LYS A 359 -13.40 -3.69 -17.30
CA LYS A 359 -14.28 -3.71 -16.13
C LYS A 359 -13.87 -4.79 -15.12
N VAL A 360 -13.50 -5.98 -15.62
CA VAL A 360 -13.07 -7.09 -14.76
C VAL A 360 -11.73 -6.76 -14.10
N ILE A 361 -10.77 -6.25 -14.87
CA ILE A 361 -9.47 -5.80 -14.35
C ILE A 361 -9.68 -4.74 -13.27
N ALA A 362 -10.50 -3.73 -13.53
CA ALA A 362 -10.80 -2.67 -12.59
C ALA A 362 -11.47 -3.19 -11.30
N GLN A 363 -12.38 -4.16 -11.41
CA GLN A 363 -13.02 -4.77 -10.24
C GLN A 363 -12.01 -5.52 -9.37
N VAL A 364 -11.08 -6.28 -9.97
CA VAL A 364 -10.03 -6.97 -9.22
C VAL A 364 -9.11 -5.95 -8.53
N VAL A 365 -8.67 -4.90 -9.23
CA VAL A 365 -7.86 -3.82 -8.66
C VAL A 365 -8.58 -3.17 -7.46
N LEU A 366 -9.87 -2.88 -7.60
CA LEU A 366 -10.66 -2.30 -6.53
C LEU A 366 -10.74 -3.23 -5.31
N ASP A 367 -11.09 -4.51 -5.54
CA ASP A 367 -11.27 -5.49 -4.46
C ASP A 367 -9.96 -5.70 -3.67
N LYS A 368 -8.82 -5.74 -4.36
CA LYS A 368 -7.51 -6.00 -3.75
C LYS A 368 -6.89 -4.82 -3.04
N ASN A 369 -7.37 -3.60 -3.31
CA ASN A 369 -6.77 -2.38 -2.77
C ASN A 369 -7.72 -1.58 -1.84
N ARG A 370 -8.91 -2.12 -1.55
CA ARG A 370 -9.81 -1.58 -0.53
C ARG A 370 -9.19 -1.67 0.89
N PRO A 371 -9.49 -0.70 1.78
CA PRO A 371 -10.34 0.47 1.57
C PRO A 371 -9.59 1.70 1.01
N LYS A 372 -8.30 1.57 0.69
CA LYS A 372 -7.46 2.69 0.25
C LYS A 372 -7.91 3.22 -1.11
N ILE A 373 -8.14 2.29 -2.05
CA ILE A 373 -8.73 2.59 -3.35
C ILE A 373 -10.24 2.44 -3.27
N GLN A 374 -10.95 3.46 -3.76
CA GLN A 374 -12.41 3.49 -3.80
C GLN A 374 -12.95 3.67 -5.22
N THR A 375 -12.14 4.22 -6.12
CA THR A 375 -12.51 4.50 -7.52
C THR A 375 -11.39 4.01 -8.42
N VAL A 376 -11.72 3.28 -9.48
CA VAL A 376 -10.77 2.84 -10.50
C VAL A 376 -11.17 3.44 -11.82
N VAL A 377 -10.21 4.08 -12.49
CA VAL A 377 -10.43 4.82 -13.75
C VAL A 377 -9.46 4.36 -14.82
N ASN A 378 -9.83 4.58 -16.07
CA ASN A 378 -8.96 4.43 -17.22
C ASN A 378 -8.99 5.71 -18.07
N LYS A 379 -7.89 5.98 -18.77
CA LYS A 379 -7.80 7.11 -19.69
C LYS A 379 -8.38 6.72 -21.04
N ILE A 380 -9.30 7.53 -21.55
CA ILE A 380 -9.99 7.28 -22.83
C ILE A 380 -9.17 7.86 -23.99
N ASP A 381 -8.65 9.08 -23.84
CA ASP A 381 -8.05 9.83 -24.96
C ASP A 381 -6.75 10.57 -24.61
N SER A 382 -6.00 10.93 -25.66
CA SER A 382 -4.84 11.83 -25.57
C SER A 382 -5.27 13.24 -25.12
N ILE A 383 -4.43 13.93 -24.35
CA ILE A 383 -4.73 15.27 -23.81
C ILE A 383 -4.72 16.28 -24.97
N GLN A 384 -5.88 16.74 -25.41
CA GLN A 384 -6.01 17.62 -26.58
C GLN A 384 -6.59 19.01 -26.29
N ASN A 385 -6.93 19.35 -25.04
CA ASN A 385 -7.49 20.68 -24.71
C ASN A 385 -6.47 21.62 -24.04
N ASP A 386 -6.76 22.92 -24.13
CA ASP A 386 -5.93 24.01 -23.58
C ASP A 386 -5.72 23.88 -22.06
N TYR A 387 -6.73 23.35 -21.35
CA TYR A 387 -6.70 23.10 -19.90
C TYR A 387 -5.99 21.80 -19.50
N ARG A 388 -5.52 21.02 -20.48
CA ARG A 388 -4.82 19.74 -20.29
C ARG A 388 -5.58 18.71 -19.43
N THR A 389 -6.92 18.76 -19.40
CA THR A 389 -7.73 17.82 -18.62
C THR A 389 -7.72 16.43 -19.27
N MET A 390 -7.78 15.40 -18.43
CA MET A 390 -7.79 14.01 -18.90
C MET A 390 -9.23 13.53 -19.00
N HIS A 391 -9.63 12.99 -20.16
CA HIS A 391 -10.88 12.26 -20.26
C HIS A 391 -10.72 10.88 -19.61
N LEU A 392 -11.33 10.75 -18.43
CA LEU A 392 -11.28 9.55 -17.61
C LEU A 392 -12.64 8.85 -17.61
N GLU A 393 -12.64 7.55 -17.85
CA GLU A 393 -13.80 6.69 -17.59
C GLU A 393 -13.68 6.05 -16.20
N VAL A 394 -14.75 6.09 -15.41
CA VAL A 394 -14.84 5.31 -14.18
C VAL A 394 -15.18 3.87 -14.57
N LEU A 395 -14.32 2.92 -14.18
CA LEU A 395 -14.48 1.50 -14.48
C LEU A 395 -15.05 0.70 -13.31
N ALA A 396 -14.73 1.08 -12.07
CA ALA A 396 -15.22 0.40 -10.87
C ALA A 396 -15.23 1.32 -9.65
N GLY A 397 -16.12 1.04 -8.70
CA GLY A 397 -16.17 1.70 -7.40
C GLY A 397 -17.05 2.95 -7.37
N ASN A 398 -16.61 3.97 -6.64
CA ASN A 398 -17.37 5.22 -6.53
C ASN A 398 -17.24 6.04 -7.82
N HIS A 399 -18.29 6.78 -8.18
CA HIS A 399 -18.30 7.63 -9.37
C HIS A 399 -17.66 9.01 -9.15
N SER A 400 -16.97 9.22 -8.02
CA SER A 400 -16.31 10.49 -7.69
C SER A 400 -14.88 10.52 -8.20
N LEU A 401 -14.55 11.58 -8.95
CA LEU A 401 -13.19 11.92 -9.38
C LEU A 401 -12.52 13.00 -8.51
N VAL A 402 -13.24 13.50 -7.52
CA VAL A 402 -12.71 14.41 -6.48
C VAL A 402 -11.99 13.59 -5.42
N THR A 403 -10.75 13.94 -5.13
CA THR A 403 -9.88 13.22 -4.19
C THR A 403 -8.97 14.17 -3.41
N THR A 404 -8.38 13.69 -2.31
CA THR A 404 -7.33 14.39 -1.58
C THR A 404 -6.03 13.62 -1.74
N VAL A 405 -5.01 14.31 -2.25
CA VAL A 405 -3.64 13.81 -2.38
C VAL A 405 -2.81 14.37 -1.24
N VAL A 406 -1.93 13.54 -0.67
CA VAL A 406 -0.94 13.99 0.29
C VAL A 406 0.44 13.82 -0.32
N GLU A 407 1.15 14.92 -0.50
CA GLU A 407 2.50 14.94 -1.04
C GLU A 407 3.40 15.74 -0.10
N ASN A 408 4.48 15.13 0.38
CA ASN A 408 5.45 15.76 1.29
C ASN A 408 4.81 16.47 2.50
N GLY A 409 3.74 15.89 3.05
CA GLY A 409 2.99 16.44 4.19
C GLY A 409 2.03 17.59 3.84
N ILE A 410 1.86 17.91 2.55
CA ILE A 410 0.93 18.92 2.05
C ILE A 410 -0.28 18.22 1.45
N ARG A 411 -1.47 18.74 1.71
CA ARG A 411 -2.72 18.16 1.23
C ARG A 411 -3.25 18.98 0.08
N PHE A 412 -3.66 18.30 -0.99
CA PHE A 412 -4.24 18.89 -2.18
C PHE A 412 -5.57 18.22 -2.44
N ASN A 413 -6.64 19.01 -2.46
CA ASN A 413 -7.88 18.61 -3.06
C ASN A 413 -7.73 18.77 -4.57
N VAL A 414 -8.17 17.77 -5.32
CA VAL A 414 -8.06 17.70 -6.77
C VAL A 414 -9.33 17.07 -7.32
N ASP A 415 -9.85 17.64 -8.40
CA ASP A 415 -10.83 16.97 -9.26
C ASP A 415 -10.16 16.56 -10.57
N LEU A 416 -10.03 15.26 -10.78
CA LEU A 416 -9.37 14.72 -11.97
C LEU A 416 -10.21 14.84 -13.24
N ALA A 417 -11.50 15.18 -13.14
CA ALA A 417 -12.35 15.42 -14.30
C ALA A 417 -12.05 16.77 -14.97
N THR A 418 -11.72 17.77 -14.14
CA THR A 418 -11.68 19.18 -14.56
C THR A 418 -10.27 19.78 -14.54
N ILE A 419 -9.29 19.08 -13.95
CA ILE A 419 -7.95 19.64 -13.72
C ILE A 419 -6.85 18.61 -14.00
N TYR A 420 -5.71 19.10 -14.52
CA TYR A 420 -4.51 18.29 -14.69
C TYR A 420 -3.79 18.03 -13.35
N TRP A 421 -3.47 16.77 -13.08
CA TRP A 421 -2.61 16.37 -11.96
C TRP A 421 -1.70 15.21 -12.37
N ASN A 422 -0.47 15.21 -11.85
CA ASN A 422 0.47 14.11 -12.02
C ASN A 422 1.27 13.85 -10.75
N SER A 423 1.00 12.70 -10.11
CA SER A 423 1.70 12.26 -8.89
C SER A 423 3.16 11.84 -9.16
N ARG A 424 3.53 11.49 -10.41
CA ARG A 424 4.92 11.11 -10.75
C ARG A 424 5.90 12.28 -10.72
N LEU A 425 5.40 13.51 -10.72
CA LEU A 425 6.24 14.72 -10.63
C LEU A 425 6.56 15.14 -9.19
N ALA A 426 6.17 14.35 -8.18
CA ALA A 426 6.39 14.68 -6.77
C ALA A 426 7.86 14.93 -6.42
N THR A 427 8.77 14.09 -6.92
CA THR A 427 10.21 14.22 -6.70
C THR A 427 10.77 15.47 -7.37
N GLU A 428 10.31 15.78 -8.57
CA GLU A 428 10.72 16.98 -9.31
C GLU A 428 10.26 18.27 -8.61
N ARG A 429 9.01 18.30 -8.16
CA ARG A 429 8.50 19.42 -7.37
C ARG A 429 9.30 19.62 -6.09
N GLN A 430 9.62 18.54 -5.39
CA GLN A 430 10.45 18.60 -4.18
C GLN A 430 11.87 19.08 -4.50
N ARG A 431 12.48 18.62 -5.60
CA ARG A 431 13.80 19.08 -6.06
C ARG A 431 13.81 20.59 -6.28
N LEU A 432 12.84 21.11 -7.03
CA LEU A 432 12.74 22.54 -7.31
C LEU A 432 12.52 23.35 -6.02
N VAL A 433 11.56 22.97 -5.18
CA VAL A 433 11.30 23.63 -3.89
C VAL A 433 12.51 23.60 -2.95
N ASN A 434 13.34 22.55 -3.01
CA ASN A 434 14.57 22.47 -2.24
C ASN A 434 15.62 23.50 -2.66
N SER A 435 15.61 23.95 -3.91
CA SER A 435 16.54 24.99 -4.41
C SER A 435 16.21 26.40 -3.90
N PHE A 436 14.96 26.66 -3.49
CA PHE A 436 14.53 27.97 -3.00
C PHE A 436 15.00 28.26 -1.58
N THR A 437 15.01 29.53 -1.19
CA THR A 437 15.40 30.04 0.13
C THR A 437 14.24 30.82 0.77
N ASN A 438 14.38 31.15 2.05
CA ASN A 438 13.36 31.93 2.77
C ASN A 438 13.28 33.41 2.32
N LYS A 439 14.23 33.87 1.51
CA LYS A 439 14.23 35.22 0.93
C LYS A 439 13.55 35.29 -0.43
N ASP A 440 13.32 34.13 -1.07
CA ASP A 440 12.79 34.08 -2.42
C ASP A 440 11.33 34.50 -2.50
N VAL A 441 10.99 35.11 -3.64
CA VAL A 441 9.63 35.45 -4.05
C VAL A 441 9.37 34.73 -5.35
N ILE A 442 8.40 33.83 -5.34
CA ILE A 442 8.16 32.89 -6.45
C ILE A 442 7.00 33.37 -7.31
N CYS A 443 7.17 33.34 -8.62
CA CYS A 443 6.11 33.54 -9.61
C CYS A 443 5.85 32.21 -10.34
N ASP A 444 4.75 31.53 -10.01
CA ASP A 444 4.33 30.26 -10.63
C ASP A 444 3.27 30.56 -11.69
N VAL A 445 3.66 30.52 -12.96
CA VAL A 445 2.86 31.02 -14.10
C VAL A 445 1.72 30.06 -14.48
N PHE A 446 1.94 28.75 -14.29
CA PHE A 446 1.02 27.65 -14.66
C PHE A 446 0.85 26.68 -13.48
N SER A 447 0.28 27.21 -12.41
CA SER A 447 0.29 26.60 -11.08
C SER A 447 -0.70 25.43 -10.94
N GLY A 448 -1.69 25.29 -11.81
CA GLY A 448 -2.76 24.30 -11.67
C GLY A 448 -3.45 24.43 -10.30
N VAL A 449 -3.55 23.32 -9.56
CA VAL A 449 -4.05 23.31 -8.17
C VAL A 449 -3.03 23.75 -7.11
N GLY A 450 -1.85 24.21 -7.54
CA GLY A 450 -0.79 24.74 -6.70
C GLY A 450 0.25 23.78 -6.14
N PRO A 451 0.62 22.65 -6.76
CA PRO A 451 1.56 21.72 -6.11
C PRO A 451 2.97 22.31 -5.93
N ILE A 452 3.42 23.22 -6.81
CA ILE A 452 4.67 23.97 -6.59
C ILE A 452 4.41 25.19 -5.71
N ALA A 453 3.46 26.06 -6.08
CA ALA A 453 3.11 27.26 -5.32
C ALA A 453 2.88 27.02 -3.81
N ILE A 454 2.03 26.08 -3.44
CA ILE A 454 1.69 25.77 -2.04
C ILE A 454 2.88 25.16 -1.30
N SER A 455 3.66 24.32 -1.99
CA SER A 455 4.87 23.73 -1.42
C SER A 455 5.95 24.77 -1.16
N ALA A 456 6.16 25.68 -2.11
CA ALA A 456 7.12 26.77 -1.98
C ALA A 456 6.71 27.76 -0.89
N ALA A 457 5.43 28.12 -0.79
CA ALA A 457 4.92 29.09 0.17
C ALA A 457 5.16 28.74 1.65
N LYS A 458 5.39 27.45 1.97
CA LYS A 458 5.81 27.02 3.32
C LYS A 458 7.25 27.38 3.66
N LYS A 459 8.08 27.66 2.65
CA LYS A 459 9.53 27.90 2.78
C LYS A 459 9.91 29.34 2.45
N VAL A 460 9.34 29.90 1.40
CA VAL A 460 9.75 31.16 0.78
C VAL A 460 9.07 32.38 1.41
N LYS A 461 9.47 33.57 0.97
CA LYS A 461 8.93 34.82 1.48
C LYS A 461 7.47 35.01 1.06
N TYR A 462 7.21 34.90 -0.24
CA TYR A 462 5.89 35.08 -0.85
C TYR A 462 5.78 34.36 -2.20
N VAL A 463 4.55 34.07 -2.64
CA VAL A 463 4.27 33.39 -3.91
C VAL A 463 3.14 34.09 -4.67
N TYR A 464 3.35 34.36 -5.95
CA TYR A 464 2.29 34.67 -6.91
C TYR A 464 1.99 33.41 -7.72
N ALA A 465 0.74 32.96 -7.74
CA ALA A 465 0.33 31.73 -8.41
C ALA A 465 -0.78 32.02 -9.42
N ASN A 466 -0.60 31.62 -10.66
CA ASN A 466 -1.56 31.83 -11.73
C ASN A 466 -1.92 30.51 -12.41
N ASP A 467 -3.15 30.41 -12.91
CA ASP A 467 -3.50 29.39 -13.90
C ASP A 467 -4.59 29.91 -14.83
N LEU A 468 -4.63 29.41 -16.07
CA LEU A 468 -5.65 29.78 -17.05
C LEU A 468 -6.99 29.08 -16.75
N ASN A 469 -6.97 27.85 -16.23
CA ASN A 469 -8.16 27.06 -15.96
C ASN A 469 -8.87 27.55 -14.68
N PRO A 470 -10.11 28.09 -14.76
CA PRO A 470 -10.81 28.61 -13.59
C PRO A 470 -11.11 27.53 -12.54
N HIS A 471 -11.33 26.27 -12.94
CA HIS A 471 -11.51 25.16 -12.00
C HIS A 471 -10.21 24.86 -11.24
N ALA A 472 -9.06 24.94 -11.93
CA ALA A 472 -7.77 24.75 -11.28
C ALA A 472 -7.53 25.84 -10.23
N VAL A 473 -7.86 27.09 -10.55
CA VAL A 473 -7.78 28.23 -9.64
C VAL A 473 -8.70 28.08 -8.44
N GLU A 474 -9.94 27.65 -8.63
CA GLU A 474 -10.87 27.39 -7.52
C GLU A 474 -10.30 26.34 -6.55
N TYR A 475 -9.70 25.27 -7.07
CA TYR A 475 -9.04 24.26 -6.23
C TYR A 475 -7.74 24.76 -5.62
N LEU A 476 -6.97 25.58 -6.31
CA LEU A 476 -5.79 26.25 -5.77
C LEU A 476 -6.17 27.09 -4.54
N GLU A 477 -7.18 27.96 -4.63
CA GLU A 477 -7.67 28.77 -3.51
C GLU A 477 -8.11 27.90 -2.33
N ARG A 478 -8.90 26.85 -2.59
CA ARG A 478 -9.29 25.87 -1.56
C ARG A 478 -8.08 25.22 -0.91
N ASN A 479 -7.04 24.91 -1.69
CA ASN A 479 -5.81 24.29 -1.21
C ASN A 479 -4.92 25.28 -0.43
N VAL A 480 -4.94 26.57 -0.76
CA VAL A 480 -4.29 27.64 0.04
C VAL A 480 -4.89 27.66 1.44
N VAL A 481 -6.22 27.72 1.54
CA VAL A 481 -6.96 27.70 2.81
C VAL A 481 -6.68 26.40 3.58
N LEU A 482 -6.77 25.25 2.89
CA LEU A 482 -6.54 23.92 3.47
C LEU A 482 -5.15 23.80 4.14
N ASN A 483 -4.16 24.49 3.59
CA ASN A 483 -2.79 24.49 4.09
C ASN A 483 -2.44 25.74 4.93
N LYS A 484 -3.39 26.64 5.19
CA LYS A 484 -3.25 27.85 6.02
C LYS A 484 -2.22 28.84 5.48
N LEU A 485 -2.25 29.09 4.17
CA LEU A 485 -1.25 29.90 3.45
C LEU A 485 -1.81 31.20 2.87
N ASP A 486 -2.99 31.63 3.31
CA ASP A 486 -3.74 32.77 2.77
C ASP A 486 -2.97 34.11 2.81
N ARG A 487 -1.95 34.21 3.66
CA ARG A 487 -1.08 35.40 3.79
C ARG A 487 0.24 35.30 3.02
N LYS A 488 0.50 34.15 2.40
CA LYS A 488 1.78 33.80 1.75
C LYS A 488 1.66 33.64 0.24
N ILE A 489 0.45 33.55 -0.28
CA ILE A 489 0.16 33.29 -1.69
C ILE A 489 -0.92 34.25 -2.17
N GLU A 490 -0.70 34.88 -3.31
CA GLU A 490 -1.72 35.60 -4.07
C GLU A 490 -2.04 34.81 -5.34
N VAL A 491 -3.33 34.61 -5.61
CA VAL A 491 -3.82 33.72 -6.67
C VAL A 491 -4.45 34.54 -7.81
N PHE A 492 -4.19 34.13 -9.05
CA PHE A 492 -4.68 34.78 -10.27
C PHE A 492 -5.30 33.76 -11.22
N ASN A 493 -6.30 34.20 -11.97
CA ASN A 493 -6.85 33.47 -13.11
C ASN A 493 -6.68 34.30 -14.39
N MET A 494 -5.52 34.19 -15.03
CA MET A 494 -5.15 34.98 -16.21
C MET A 494 -4.37 34.13 -17.23
N ASP A 495 -4.36 34.61 -18.46
CA ASP A 495 -3.36 34.18 -19.45
C ASP A 495 -1.93 34.41 -18.91
N GLY A 496 -1.02 33.47 -19.17
CA GLY A 496 0.33 33.49 -18.62
C GLY A 496 1.14 34.73 -18.99
N ARG A 497 1.00 35.23 -20.23
CA ARG A 497 1.72 36.45 -20.66
C ARG A 497 1.17 37.68 -19.94
N ARG A 498 -0.16 37.79 -19.85
CA ARG A 498 -0.83 38.88 -19.13
C ARG A 498 -0.49 38.87 -17.63
N PHE A 499 -0.41 37.67 -17.05
CA PHE A 499 -0.01 37.51 -15.66
C PHE A 499 1.43 37.99 -15.41
N ILE A 500 2.39 37.58 -16.24
CA ILE A 500 3.79 38.04 -16.15
C ILE A 500 3.84 39.56 -16.25
N ASP A 501 3.20 40.16 -17.26
CA ASP A 501 3.16 41.62 -17.43
C ASP A 501 2.56 42.32 -16.21
N ALA A 502 1.45 41.82 -15.67
CA ALA A 502 0.76 42.39 -14.52
C ALA A 502 1.61 42.35 -13.25
N VAL A 503 2.23 41.21 -12.91
CA VAL A 503 2.97 41.08 -11.65
C VAL A 503 4.29 41.87 -11.70
N PHE A 504 4.99 41.89 -12.83
CA PHE A 504 6.24 42.64 -12.94
C PHE A 504 6.03 44.15 -13.14
N SER A 505 4.90 44.57 -13.73
CA SER A 505 4.57 46.01 -13.85
C SER A 505 4.01 46.58 -12.56
N SER A 506 3.41 45.75 -11.71
CA SER A 506 2.93 46.19 -10.41
C SER A 506 4.12 46.64 -9.55
N GLN A 507 4.05 47.83 -8.95
CA GLN A 507 5.01 48.29 -7.93
C GLN A 507 4.83 47.53 -6.61
N ARG A 508 4.67 46.20 -6.67
CA ARG A 508 4.46 45.35 -5.52
C ARG A 508 5.71 45.35 -4.64
N VAL A 509 5.47 45.22 -3.34
CA VAL A 509 6.47 45.37 -2.27
C VAL A 509 7.62 44.35 -2.36
N GLU A 510 7.44 43.25 -3.10
CA GLU A 510 8.42 42.17 -3.17
C GLU A 510 8.87 41.86 -4.59
N SER A 511 10.14 42.12 -4.89
CA SER A 511 10.77 41.77 -6.16
C SER A 511 10.79 40.25 -6.36
N ILE A 512 10.27 39.79 -7.50
CA ILE A 512 10.30 38.38 -7.89
C ILE A 512 11.75 37.94 -8.09
N THR A 513 12.14 36.83 -7.43
CA THR A 513 13.48 36.26 -7.55
C THR A 513 13.49 34.94 -8.33
N GLN A 514 12.37 34.24 -8.38
CA GLN A 514 12.23 32.97 -9.08
C GLN A 514 10.95 32.96 -9.92
N VAL A 515 11.04 32.45 -11.15
CA VAL A 515 9.89 32.21 -12.02
C VAL A 515 9.84 30.73 -12.36
N VAL A 516 8.64 30.13 -12.27
CA VAL A 516 8.41 28.73 -12.63
C VAL A 516 7.37 28.65 -13.74
N MET A 517 7.73 27.96 -14.83
CA MET A 517 6.85 27.75 -15.98
C MET A 517 6.73 26.27 -16.29
N ASN A 518 5.82 25.59 -15.59
CA ASN A 518 5.58 24.14 -15.73
C ASN A 518 4.46 23.83 -16.74
N LEU A 519 4.64 24.26 -17.99
CA LEU A 519 3.77 23.93 -19.12
C LEU A 519 4.60 23.32 -20.26
N PRO A 520 5.05 22.06 -20.16
CA PRO A 520 6.21 21.58 -20.93
C PRO A 520 6.03 21.50 -22.47
N ASN A 521 4.80 21.59 -22.97
CA ASN A 521 4.60 21.69 -24.42
C ASN A 521 4.90 23.11 -24.93
N ASP A 522 4.54 24.15 -24.16
CA ASP A 522 4.38 25.51 -24.67
C ASP A 522 5.20 26.54 -23.87
N ALA A 523 5.75 26.19 -22.71
CA ALA A 523 6.36 27.14 -21.76
C ALA A 523 7.52 27.96 -22.34
N VAL A 524 8.27 27.42 -23.31
CA VAL A 524 9.34 28.16 -23.99
C VAL A 524 8.79 29.36 -24.74
N GLU A 525 7.62 29.24 -25.36
CA GLU A 525 7.01 30.31 -26.15
C GLU A 525 6.63 31.52 -25.29
N TYR A 526 6.39 31.33 -23.99
CA TYR A 526 6.08 32.39 -23.03
C TYR A 526 7.32 33.17 -22.55
N LEU A 527 8.53 32.78 -22.98
CA LEU A 527 9.74 33.54 -22.67
C LEU A 527 9.74 34.94 -23.31
N ASP A 528 8.97 35.12 -24.39
CA ASP A 528 8.73 36.41 -25.04
C ASP A 528 8.13 37.46 -24.08
N ALA A 529 7.36 37.03 -23.09
CA ALA A 529 6.72 37.90 -22.11
C ALA A 529 7.72 38.65 -21.21
N PHE A 530 8.97 38.17 -21.12
CA PHE A 530 10.03 38.82 -20.35
C PHE A 530 10.74 39.95 -21.11
N TRP A 531 10.44 40.15 -22.40
CA TRP A 531 11.01 41.26 -23.17
C TRP A 531 10.58 42.62 -22.62
N GLY A 532 11.56 43.39 -22.15
CA GLY A 532 11.36 44.74 -21.63
C GLY A 532 10.57 44.78 -20.32
N VAL A 533 10.49 43.66 -19.60
CA VAL A 533 9.71 43.52 -18.37
C VAL A 533 10.14 44.51 -17.26
N PHE A 534 11.38 45.00 -17.29
CA PHE A 534 11.90 46.01 -16.36
C PHE A 534 12.04 47.41 -16.96
N ARG A 535 11.50 47.70 -18.15
CA ARG A 535 11.66 48.99 -18.84
C ARG A 535 11.20 50.20 -18.02
N GLY A 536 10.14 50.05 -17.23
CA GLY A 536 9.58 51.11 -16.36
C GLY A 536 10.34 51.33 -15.05
N HIS A 537 11.36 50.51 -14.76
CA HIS A 537 12.14 50.53 -13.53
C HIS A 537 13.57 51.01 -13.85
N PRO A 538 13.82 52.34 -13.90
CA PRO A 538 15.15 52.85 -14.21
C PRO A 538 16.16 52.35 -13.17
N LYS A 539 17.31 51.86 -13.64
CA LYS A 539 18.45 51.49 -12.79
C LYS A 539 18.84 52.69 -11.93
N THR A 540 18.38 52.73 -10.68
CA THR A 540 18.93 53.71 -9.74
C THR A 540 20.35 53.25 -9.41
N LYS A 541 21.29 54.19 -9.30
CA LYS A 541 22.73 53.92 -9.04
C LYS A 541 23.00 53.14 -7.73
N HIS A 542 21.96 52.81 -6.96
CA HIS A 542 22.01 52.14 -5.66
C HIS A 542 21.18 50.84 -5.57
N THR A 543 20.53 50.39 -6.64
CA THR A 543 19.78 49.12 -6.64
C THR A 543 20.49 48.09 -7.51
N ASP A 544 21.19 47.15 -6.87
CA ASP A 544 21.62 45.89 -7.47
C ASP A 544 20.34 45.10 -7.80
N THR A 545 19.77 45.30 -8.99
CA THR A 545 18.54 44.62 -9.40
C THR A 545 18.89 43.18 -9.76
N THR A 546 18.78 42.28 -8.78
CA THR A 546 18.90 40.85 -9.02
C THR A 546 17.79 40.41 -9.98
N LEU A 547 18.17 40.04 -11.20
CA LEU A 547 17.24 39.51 -12.19
C LEU A 547 16.76 38.12 -11.75
N PRO A 548 15.49 37.78 -12.02
CA PRO A 548 14.92 36.52 -11.56
C PRO A 548 15.59 35.33 -12.26
N LYS A 549 15.75 34.22 -11.53
CA LYS A 549 16.07 32.92 -12.14
C LYS A 549 14.78 32.29 -12.66
N ILE A 550 14.79 31.88 -13.92
CA ILE A 550 13.67 31.27 -14.63
C ILE A 550 13.88 29.77 -14.68
N HIS A 551 12.86 29.01 -14.27
CA HIS A 551 12.77 27.56 -14.39
C HIS A 551 11.70 27.22 -15.43
N VAL A 552 12.13 26.85 -16.64
CA VAL A 552 11.25 26.53 -17.77
C VAL A 552 11.27 25.04 -18.05
N TYR A 553 10.09 24.42 -18.09
CA TYR A 553 9.94 23.01 -18.42
C TYR A 553 9.67 22.83 -19.91
N GLY A 554 10.14 21.72 -20.48
CA GLY A 554 9.95 21.42 -21.89
C GLY A 554 9.96 19.94 -22.20
N PHE A 555 9.44 19.57 -23.36
CA PHE A 555 9.68 18.26 -23.95
C PHE A 555 10.62 18.32 -25.15
N SER A 556 11.48 17.32 -25.29
CA SER A 556 12.26 17.11 -26.52
C SER A 556 12.26 15.64 -26.94
N LYS A 557 12.25 15.40 -28.25
CA LYS A 557 12.41 14.07 -28.88
C LYS A 557 13.71 13.96 -29.68
N ALA A 558 14.57 14.97 -29.61
CA ALA A 558 15.83 15.01 -30.34
C ALA A 558 16.81 13.94 -29.82
N GLN A 559 17.83 13.64 -30.62
CA GLN A 559 18.93 12.77 -30.21
C GLN A 559 19.70 13.34 -29.02
N ASP A 560 19.88 14.67 -29.02
CA ASP A 560 20.38 15.46 -27.90
C ASP A 560 19.26 16.39 -27.39
N PRO A 561 18.44 15.94 -26.42
CA PRO A 561 17.33 16.70 -25.86
C PRO A 561 17.75 18.04 -25.26
N GLU A 562 18.89 18.09 -24.58
CA GLU A 562 19.40 19.27 -23.90
C GLU A 562 19.80 20.35 -24.90
N PHE A 563 20.54 19.98 -25.95
CA PHE A 563 20.94 20.92 -27.00
C PHE A 563 19.72 21.51 -27.72
N ASP A 564 18.78 20.67 -28.15
CA ASP A 564 17.53 21.10 -28.81
C ASP A 564 16.72 22.06 -27.92
N PHE A 565 16.61 21.75 -26.63
CA PHE A 565 15.85 22.58 -25.71
C PHE A 565 16.55 23.93 -25.45
N HIS A 566 17.87 23.91 -25.34
CA HIS A 566 18.68 25.12 -25.19
C HIS A 566 18.58 26.04 -26.43
N GLU A 567 18.63 25.49 -27.64
CA GLU A 567 18.44 26.28 -28.87
C GLU A 567 17.06 26.94 -28.94
N ARG A 568 15.99 26.24 -28.56
CA ARG A 568 14.64 26.81 -28.54
C ARG A 568 14.51 27.96 -27.54
N ILE A 569 15.15 27.86 -26.37
CA ILE A 569 15.22 28.94 -25.38
C ILE A 569 15.93 30.16 -25.98
N ASN A 570 17.11 29.98 -26.56
CA ASN A 570 17.88 31.09 -27.14
C ASN A 570 17.16 31.75 -28.31
N THR A 571 16.53 30.95 -29.17
CA THR A 571 15.75 31.44 -30.30
C THR A 571 14.59 32.32 -29.82
N THR A 572 13.85 31.87 -28.81
CA THR A 572 12.69 32.62 -28.29
C THR A 572 13.11 33.87 -27.54
N LEU A 573 14.21 33.83 -26.79
CA LEU A 573 14.76 35.01 -26.12
C LEU A 573 15.40 36.01 -27.10
N SER A 574 15.78 35.55 -28.29
CA SER A 574 16.64 36.28 -29.24
C SER A 574 17.97 36.72 -28.63
N GLU A 575 18.47 35.96 -27.65
CA GLU A 575 19.69 36.21 -26.87
C GLU A 575 20.23 34.88 -26.35
N LEU A 576 21.55 34.77 -26.17
CA LEU A 576 22.17 33.60 -25.57
C LEU A 576 21.95 33.60 -24.06
N ALA A 577 21.17 32.65 -23.55
CA ALA A 577 21.12 32.40 -22.11
C ALA A 577 22.45 31.77 -21.66
N MET A 578 23.11 32.39 -20.67
CA MET A 578 24.34 31.87 -20.09
C MET A 578 24.06 30.99 -18.87
N ASP A 579 24.98 30.06 -18.58
CA ASP A 579 24.97 29.19 -17.39
C ASP A 579 23.64 28.43 -17.19
N VAL A 580 23.09 27.91 -18.28
CA VAL A 580 21.79 27.22 -18.24
C VAL A 580 21.94 25.83 -17.63
N GLU A 581 21.38 25.65 -16.44
CA GLU A 581 21.33 24.36 -15.75
C GLU A 581 20.24 23.48 -16.38
N MET A 582 20.65 22.41 -17.05
CA MET A 582 19.74 21.41 -17.63
C MET A 582 19.49 20.24 -16.68
N HIS A 583 18.23 19.89 -16.48
CA HIS A 583 17.83 18.72 -15.70
C HIS A 583 16.85 17.83 -16.48
N ARG A 584 17.21 16.54 -16.67
CA ARG A 584 16.30 15.51 -17.18
C ARG A 584 15.33 15.07 -16.09
N VAL A 585 14.10 15.56 -16.18
CA VAL A 585 13.04 15.28 -15.21
C VAL A 585 12.58 13.82 -15.31
N ARG A 586 12.19 13.38 -16.51
CA ARG A 586 11.76 11.99 -16.77
C ARG A 586 11.63 11.68 -18.25
N LEU A 587 11.64 10.39 -18.57
CA LEU A 587 11.18 9.89 -19.87
C LEU A 587 9.63 9.89 -19.90
N VAL A 588 9.05 10.45 -20.96
CA VAL A 588 7.60 10.60 -21.15
C VAL A 588 7.04 9.52 -22.07
N ALA A 589 7.80 9.20 -23.10
CA ALA A 589 7.57 8.13 -24.08
C ALA A 589 8.93 7.71 -24.64
N PRO A 590 9.06 6.59 -25.36
CA PRO A 590 10.31 6.21 -26.01
C PRO A 590 10.93 7.40 -26.79
N GLY A 591 12.16 7.78 -26.44
CA GLY A 591 12.87 8.92 -27.02
C GLY A 591 12.38 10.33 -26.63
N LYS A 592 11.25 10.48 -25.93
CA LYS A 592 10.71 11.79 -25.50
C LYS A 592 11.08 12.09 -24.05
N TRP A 593 11.95 13.06 -23.83
CA TRP A 593 12.34 13.54 -22.51
C TRP A 593 11.54 14.76 -22.07
N MET A 594 11.26 14.84 -20.77
CA MET A 594 10.87 16.07 -20.08
C MET A 594 12.12 16.67 -19.43
N LEU A 595 12.33 17.96 -19.65
CA LEU A 595 13.48 18.73 -19.20
C LEU A 595 13.02 19.91 -18.34
N CYS A 596 13.89 20.35 -17.44
CA CYS A 596 13.80 21.63 -16.75
C CYS A 596 15.11 22.38 -17.02
N ALA A 597 15.01 23.56 -17.63
CA ALA A 597 16.11 24.49 -17.80
C ALA A 597 16.02 25.57 -16.74
N SER A 598 17.12 25.88 -16.06
CA SER A 598 17.18 26.94 -15.06
C SER A 598 18.30 27.93 -15.38
N PHE A 599 17.96 29.21 -15.53
CA PHE A 599 18.92 30.27 -15.89
C PHE A 599 18.47 31.63 -15.36
N VAL A 600 19.39 32.57 -15.18
CA VAL A 600 19.06 33.95 -14.83
C VAL A 600 18.55 34.67 -16.07
N LEU A 601 17.44 35.41 -15.96
CA LEU A 601 16.90 36.21 -17.06
C LEU A 601 18.00 37.14 -17.61
N PRO A 602 18.35 37.06 -18.91
CA PRO A 602 19.39 37.92 -19.47
C PRO A 602 19.02 39.40 -19.39
N GLU A 603 19.98 40.24 -19.01
CA GLU A 603 19.76 41.69 -18.84
C GLU A 603 19.26 42.35 -20.13
N ARG A 604 19.80 41.96 -21.28
CA ARG A 604 19.41 42.49 -22.59
C ARG A 604 17.93 42.22 -22.91
N VAL A 605 17.42 41.06 -22.51
CA VAL A 605 16.01 40.67 -22.65
C VAL A 605 15.15 41.48 -21.67
N ALA A 606 15.56 41.53 -20.40
CA ALA A 606 14.85 42.20 -19.32
C ALA A 606 14.58 43.70 -19.59
N PHE A 607 15.54 44.39 -20.24
CA PHE A 607 15.47 45.83 -20.53
C PHE A 607 15.28 46.15 -22.03
N ALA A 608 14.95 45.15 -22.85
CA ALA A 608 14.70 45.35 -24.28
C ALA A 608 13.58 46.36 -24.57
N LYS A 609 13.65 47.00 -25.74
CA LYS A 609 12.50 47.76 -26.28
C LYS A 609 11.55 46.73 -26.91
N ARG A 610 10.30 46.65 -26.46
CA ARG A 610 9.26 45.86 -27.15
C ARG A 610 9.14 46.36 -28.61
N SER A 611 9.20 45.43 -29.56
CA SER A 611 8.91 45.67 -30.98
C SER A 611 7.44 45.98 -31.21
#